data_AF-X0ZK57-F1
#
_entry.id   AF-X0ZK57-F1
#
_cell.length_a   1.000
_cell.length_b   1.000
_cell.length_c   1.000
_cell.angle_alpha   90.00
_cell.angle_beta   90.00
_cell.angle_gamma   90.00
#
_symmetry.space_group_name_H-M   'P 1'
#
loop_
_entity.id
_entity.type
_entity.pdbx_description
1 polymer ?
#
loop_
_entity_poly.entity_id
_entity_poly.type
_entity_poly.pdbx_seq_one_letter_code
_entity_poly.pdbx_strand_id
1 'polypeptide(L)'
;GPFHIDFFRVNHSIPDGLGLIIKTDIGTVVHTGDFKFDHVPIDNKVTQFSKIARVGQEGVLALLCDSTNAEETGFTLPERDVGKTLLEKFEKASKRIIVATFSSHIHRIQQVLDVANKLEKKVAISFIDSSCVSAFSLNALYSLLIDSILFESIFSSLP
;
A
#
# COMPACT_ATOMS: atom_id res chain seq x y z
N GLY A 1 -15.63 -21.85 -16.24
CA GLY A 1 -16.46 -22.46 -15.19
C GLY A 1 -17.79 -21.73 -15.11
N PRO A 2 -18.62 -21.97 -14.07
CA PRO A 2 -19.93 -21.31 -13.92
C PRO A 2 -19.83 -19.81 -13.52
N PHE A 3 -18.63 -19.32 -13.23
CA PHE A 3 -18.37 -17.94 -12.84
C PHE A 3 -17.74 -17.18 -14.00
N HIS A 4 -18.28 -16.00 -14.32
CA HIS A 4 -17.61 -15.00 -15.13
C HIS A 4 -17.05 -13.91 -14.21
N ILE A 5 -15.73 -13.75 -14.21
CA ILE A 5 -15.02 -12.87 -13.28
C ILE A 5 -14.47 -11.67 -14.03
N ASP A 6 -14.80 -10.48 -13.56
CA ASP A 6 -14.20 -9.22 -13.96
C ASP A 6 -13.59 -8.51 -12.74
N PHE A 7 -12.69 -7.56 -12.96
CA PHE A 7 -11.88 -6.93 -11.91
C PHE A 7 -12.02 -5.41 -11.93
N PHE A 8 -11.95 -4.77 -10.77
CA PHE A 8 -11.80 -3.32 -10.68
C PHE A 8 -10.67 -2.97 -9.72
N ARG A 9 -9.93 -1.92 -10.03
CA ARG A 9 -8.85 -1.43 -9.17
C ARG A 9 -9.44 -0.81 -7.90
N VAL A 10 -8.83 -1.13 -6.77
CA VAL A 10 -9.04 -0.47 -5.48
C VAL A 10 -7.72 0.09 -4.96
N ASN A 11 -7.78 1.18 -4.20
CA ASN A 11 -6.63 1.64 -3.43
C ASN A 11 -6.52 0.83 -2.15
N HIS A 12 -5.29 0.51 -1.76
CA HIS A 12 -4.99 -0.11 -0.49
C HIS A 12 -3.58 0.30 -0.05
N SER A 13 -3.08 -0.30 1.02
CA SER A 13 -1.74 -0.05 1.54
C SER A 13 -0.63 -0.79 0.77
N ILE A 14 -1.01 -1.63 -0.20
CA ILE A 14 -0.16 -2.33 -1.16
C ILE A 14 -0.60 -1.92 -2.57
N PRO A 15 0.33 -1.75 -3.54
CA PRO A 15 -0.02 -1.48 -4.93
C PRO A 15 -0.86 -2.58 -5.59
N ASP A 16 -1.54 -2.23 -6.67
CA ASP A 16 -2.29 -3.13 -7.55
C ASP A 16 -3.39 -3.98 -6.85
N GLY A 17 -4.03 -3.41 -5.83
CA GLY A 17 -5.24 -3.97 -5.22
C GLY A 17 -6.40 -4.11 -6.22
N LEU A 18 -7.11 -5.23 -6.15
CA LEU A 18 -8.24 -5.57 -7.01
C LEU A 18 -9.46 -5.99 -6.20
N GLY A 19 -10.61 -5.45 -6.57
CA GLY A 19 -11.92 -6.03 -6.27
C GLY A 19 -12.41 -6.92 -7.41
N LEU A 20 -13.31 -7.84 -7.07
CA LEU A 20 -13.89 -8.83 -7.99
C LEU A 20 -15.36 -8.52 -8.27
N ILE A 21 -15.75 -8.71 -9.52
CA ILE A 21 -17.14 -8.74 -9.97
C ILE A 21 -17.39 -10.15 -10.48
N ILE A 22 -18.15 -10.92 -9.71
CA ILE A 22 -18.43 -12.33 -9.97
C ILE A 22 -19.86 -12.42 -10.51
N LYS A 23 -19.97 -12.62 -11.82
CA LYS A 23 -21.25 -12.77 -12.51
C LYS A 23 -21.65 -14.25 -12.56
N THR A 24 -22.90 -14.52 -12.21
CA THR A 24 -23.54 -15.83 -12.23
C THR A 24 -24.96 -15.71 -12.78
N ASP A 25 -25.59 -16.83 -13.12
CA ASP A 25 -26.98 -16.86 -13.63
C ASP A 25 -28.01 -16.31 -12.63
N ILE A 26 -27.70 -16.33 -11.33
CA ILE A 26 -28.58 -15.83 -10.27
C ILE A 26 -28.33 -14.36 -9.92
N GLY A 27 -27.24 -13.77 -10.41
CA GLY A 27 -26.88 -12.37 -10.16
C GLY A 27 -25.39 -12.11 -10.01
N THR A 28 -25.07 -10.85 -9.75
CA THR A 28 -23.69 -10.37 -9.58
C THR A 28 -23.32 -10.29 -8.11
N VAL A 29 -22.21 -10.93 -7.72
CA VAL A 29 -21.57 -10.75 -6.41
C VAL A 29 -20.36 -9.85 -6.57
N VAL A 30 -20.21 -8.86 -5.72
CA VAL A 30 -19.02 -7.99 -5.67
C VAL A 30 -18.22 -8.32 -4.42
N HIS A 31 -16.92 -8.54 -4.57
CA HIS A 31 -15.99 -8.71 -3.45
C HIS A 31 -14.96 -7.57 -3.51
N THR A 32 -14.93 -6.69 -2.52
CA THR A 32 -14.04 -5.51 -2.56
C THR A 32 -12.57 -5.88 -2.44
N GLY A 33 -12.28 -6.98 -1.73
CA GLY A 33 -10.96 -7.16 -1.13
C GLY A 33 -10.75 -6.13 -0.02
N ASP A 34 -9.51 -5.98 0.44
CA ASP A 34 -9.16 -4.91 1.36
C ASP A 34 -9.04 -3.61 0.56
N PHE A 35 -9.67 -2.54 1.02
CA PHE A 35 -9.68 -1.29 0.28
C PHE A 35 -9.72 -0.05 1.20
N LYS A 36 -9.28 1.06 0.64
CA LYS A 36 -9.53 2.41 1.14
C LYS A 36 -9.82 3.32 -0.05
N PHE A 37 -10.37 4.51 0.20
CA PHE A 37 -10.49 5.53 -0.82
C PHE A 37 -9.44 6.61 -0.59
N ASP A 38 -8.37 6.58 -1.39
CA ASP A 38 -7.41 7.66 -1.48
C ASP A 38 -7.63 8.43 -2.78
N HIS A 39 -7.97 9.71 -2.68
CA HIS A 39 -8.23 10.57 -3.84
C HIS A 39 -6.96 11.13 -4.48
N VAL A 40 -5.83 11.02 -3.78
CA VAL A 40 -4.53 11.57 -4.20
C VAL A 40 -3.42 10.55 -3.92
N PRO A 41 -3.55 9.30 -4.44
CA PRO A 41 -2.58 8.25 -4.17
C PRO A 41 -1.23 8.56 -4.81
N ILE A 42 -0.15 8.10 -4.18
CA ILE A 42 1.24 8.40 -4.58
C ILE A 42 1.54 7.93 -6.01
N ASP A 43 0.96 6.81 -6.43
CA ASP A 43 1.12 6.23 -7.76
C ASP A 43 0.15 6.82 -8.82
N ASN A 44 -0.67 7.82 -8.44
CA ASN A 44 -1.74 8.41 -9.25
C ASN A 44 -2.80 7.41 -9.77
N LYS A 45 -2.87 6.20 -9.20
CA LYS A 45 -3.82 5.18 -9.61
C LYS A 45 -5.02 5.15 -8.67
N VAL A 46 -6.01 6.02 -8.89
CA VAL A 46 -7.25 6.02 -8.07
C VAL A 46 -8.08 4.75 -8.26
N THR A 47 -8.90 4.44 -7.24
CA THR A 47 -9.96 3.42 -7.31
C THR A 47 -10.88 3.69 -8.50
N GLN A 48 -11.28 2.63 -9.22
CA GLN A 48 -12.11 2.74 -10.42
C GLN A 48 -13.60 2.99 -10.08
N PHE A 49 -13.90 4.17 -9.53
CA PHE A 49 -15.25 4.57 -9.15
C PHE A 49 -16.27 4.44 -10.28
N SER A 50 -15.87 4.73 -11.53
CA SER A 50 -16.76 4.59 -12.70
C SER A 50 -17.22 3.14 -12.91
N LYS A 51 -16.33 2.16 -12.70
CA LYS A 51 -16.66 0.73 -12.84
C LYS A 51 -17.55 0.26 -11.68
N ILE A 52 -17.25 0.71 -10.47
CA ILE A 52 -18.07 0.43 -9.27
C ILE A 52 -19.49 0.99 -9.45
N ALA A 53 -19.61 2.25 -9.88
CA ALA A 53 -20.89 2.90 -10.10
C ALA A 53 -21.72 2.18 -11.16
N ARG A 54 -21.09 1.79 -12.28
CA ARG A 54 -21.74 1.01 -13.34
C ARG A 54 -22.27 -0.33 -12.81
N VAL A 55 -21.47 -1.08 -12.07
CA VAL A 55 -21.89 -2.38 -11.51
C VAL A 55 -23.03 -2.20 -10.50
N GLY A 56 -22.97 -1.13 -9.68
CA GLY A 56 -24.06 -0.78 -8.77
C GLY A 56 -25.38 -0.49 -9.51
N GLN A 57 -25.32 0.18 -10.67
CA GLN A 57 -26.48 0.43 -11.53
C GLN A 57 -27.02 -0.83 -12.22
N GLU A 58 -26.14 -1.77 -12.59
CA GLU A 58 -26.52 -3.08 -13.17
C GLU A 58 -27.24 -3.99 -12.15
N GLY A 59 -27.12 -3.69 -10.85
CA GLY A 59 -27.69 -4.46 -9.76
C GLY A 59 -26.72 -5.50 -9.20
N VAL A 60 -26.53 -5.47 -7.88
CA VAL A 60 -25.65 -6.39 -7.15
C VAL A 60 -26.50 -7.25 -6.21
N LEU A 61 -26.36 -8.57 -6.33
CA LEU A 61 -27.03 -9.54 -5.48
C LEU A 61 -26.44 -9.55 -4.07
N ALA A 62 -25.12 -9.52 -3.98
CA ALA A 62 -24.41 -9.50 -2.70
C ALA A 62 -23.11 -8.70 -2.81
N LEU A 63 -22.80 -7.94 -1.76
CA LEU A 63 -21.53 -7.24 -1.60
C LEU A 63 -20.78 -7.83 -0.40
N LEU A 64 -19.58 -8.34 -0.64
CA LEU A 64 -18.63 -8.74 0.38
C LEU A 64 -17.63 -7.59 0.51
N CYS A 65 -17.70 -6.88 1.63
CA CYS A 65 -16.97 -5.64 1.89
C CYS A 65 -16.00 -5.82 3.06
N ASP A 66 -14.82 -5.22 2.95
CA ASP A 66 -13.89 -5.05 4.07
C ASP A 66 -14.56 -4.24 5.19
N SER A 67 -14.44 -4.72 6.43
CA SER A 67 -15.02 -4.13 7.64
C SER A 67 -13.96 -3.71 8.66
N THR A 68 -12.67 -3.78 8.33
CA THR A 68 -11.56 -3.57 9.26
C THR A 68 -11.65 -2.22 9.99
N ASN A 69 -12.07 -1.16 9.29
CA ASN A 69 -12.22 0.18 9.83
C ASN A 69 -13.69 0.64 9.94
N ALA A 70 -14.65 -0.29 10.00
CA ALA A 70 -16.09 0.06 9.99
C ALA A 70 -16.56 0.84 11.24
N GLU A 71 -15.83 0.71 12.36
CA GLU A 71 -16.14 1.42 13.62
C GLU A 71 -15.50 2.81 13.71
N GLU A 72 -14.53 3.10 12.83
CA GLU A 72 -13.80 4.37 12.82
C GLU A 72 -14.60 5.46 12.09
N THR A 73 -14.87 6.58 12.77
CA THR A 73 -15.60 7.69 12.15
C THR A 73 -14.70 8.56 11.27
N GLY A 74 -15.27 9.10 10.20
CA GLY A 74 -14.59 10.03 9.30
C GLY A 74 -13.89 9.33 8.12
N PHE A 75 -12.74 9.86 7.72
CA PHE A 75 -12.02 9.39 6.52
C PHE A 75 -10.56 9.13 6.85
N THR A 76 -9.99 8.13 6.18
CA THR A 76 -8.55 7.90 6.22
C THR A 76 -7.82 9.09 5.58
N LEU A 77 -6.83 9.62 6.29
CA LEU A 77 -6.00 10.70 5.75
C LEU A 77 -5.25 10.22 4.49
N PRO A 78 -5.06 11.09 3.49
CA PRO A 78 -4.29 10.75 2.30
C PRO A 78 -2.88 10.28 2.65
N GLU A 79 -2.39 9.25 1.95
CA GLU A 79 -1.07 8.70 2.28
C GLU A 79 0.03 9.76 2.15
N ARG A 80 -0.10 10.70 1.19
CA ARG A 80 0.86 11.81 0.99
C ARG A 80 1.10 12.68 2.23
N ASP A 81 0.12 12.80 3.12
CA ASP A 81 0.25 13.65 4.31
C ASP A 81 1.12 12.99 5.39
N VAL A 82 1.28 11.67 5.33
CA VAL A 82 2.24 10.94 6.15
C VAL A 82 3.67 11.37 5.84
N GLY A 83 4.01 11.57 4.56
CA GLY A 83 5.33 12.07 4.14
C GLY A 83 5.68 13.43 4.74
N LYS A 84 4.71 14.35 4.83
CA LYS A 84 4.90 15.66 5.49
C LYS A 84 5.18 15.49 6.98
N THR A 85 4.39 14.66 7.65
CA THR A 85 4.56 14.36 9.07
C THR A 85 5.93 13.72 9.35
N LEU A 86 6.37 12.80 8.49
CA LEU A 86 7.70 12.18 8.58
C LEU A 86 8.80 13.23 8.44
N LEU A 87 8.72 14.13 7.45
CA LEU A 87 9.69 15.20 7.24
C LEU A 87 9.83 16.08 8.49
N GLU A 88 8.71 16.60 9.03
CA GLU A 88 8.74 17.45 10.22
C GLU A 88 9.35 16.76 11.44
N LYS A 89 9.12 15.45 11.60
CA LYS A 89 9.68 14.66 12.70
C LYS A 89 11.17 14.41 12.49
N PHE A 90 11.60 14.12 11.25
CA PHE A 90 12.99 13.87 10.92
C PHE A 90 13.86 15.13 11.04
N GLU A 91 13.34 16.30 10.68
CA GLU A 91 14.03 17.58 10.82
C GLU A 91 14.32 17.93 12.30
N LYS A 92 13.39 17.59 13.20
CA LYS A 92 13.53 17.84 14.64
C LYS A 92 14.44 16.83 15.34
N ALA A 93 14.76 15.71 14.69
CA ALA A 93 15.56 14.65 15.29
C ALA A 93 17.06 14.97 15.19
N SER A 94 17.69 15.24 16.33
CA SER A 94 19.13 15.51 16.45
C SER A 94 20.02 14.27 16.55
N LYS A 95 19.42 13.07 16.67
CA LYS A 95 20.10 11.78 16.83
C LYS A 95 19.60 10.76 15.80
N ARG A 96 19.94 9.49 16.01
CA ARG A 96 19.47 8.37 15.19
C ARG A 96 17.94 8.28 15.20
N ILE A 97 17.37 7.97 14.04
CA ILE A 97 15.94 7.71 13.85
C ILE A 97 15.76 6.21 13.57
N ILE A 98 14.76 5.60 14.19
CA ILE A 98 14.37 4.21 13.94
C ILE A 98 12.90 4.24 13.52
N VAL A 99 12.59 3.70 12.35
CA VAL A 99 11.22 3.57 11.85
C VAL A 99 10.85 2.10 11.80
N ALA A 100 9.78 1.73 12.50
CA ALA A 100 9.18 0.39 12.42
C ALA A 100 7.96 0.45 11.50
N THR A 101 7.88 -0.45 10.53
CA THR A 101 6.74 -0.55 9.62
C THR A 101 6.59 -1.98 9.09
N PHE A 102 5.42 -2.33 8.59
CA PHE A 102 5.21 -3.59 7.90
C PHE A 102 5.96 -3.59 6.56
N SER A 103 6.61 -4.71 6.23
CA SER A 103 7.34 -4.88 4.97
C SER A 103 6.44 -4.75 3.74
N SER A 104 5.14 -5.02 3.88
CA SER A 104 4.13 -4.88 2.82
C SER A 104 3.74 -3.42 2.56
N HIS A 105 4.01 -2.47 3.46
CA HIS A 105 3.69 -1.06 3.26
C HIS A 105 4.73 -0.34 2.40
N ILE A 106 4.80 -0.71 1.12
CA ILE A 106 5.79 -0.21 0.16
C ILE A 106 5.75 1.32 0.06
N HIS A 107 4.55 1.92 0.01
CA HIS A 107 4.39 3.38 -0.01
C HIS A 107 4.97 4.06 1.22
N ARG A 108 4.85 3.44 2.41
CA ARG A 108 5.45 3.98 3.64
C ARG A 108 6.97 3.95 3.57
N ILE A 109 7.53 2.85 3.09
CA ILE A 109 8.98 2.71 2.96
C ILE A 109 9.51 3.74 1.95
N GLN A 110 8.86 3.91 0.80
CA GLN A 110 9.21 4.93 -0.19
C GLN A 110 9.24 6.33 0.44
N GLN A 111 8.20 6.71 1.18
CA GLN A 111 8.15 8.01 1.86
C GLN A 111 9.29 8.22 2.87
N VAL A 112 9.68 7.17 3.61
CA VAL A 112 10.82 7.23 4.53
C VAL A 112 12.12 7.45 3.76
N LEU A 113 12.32 6.75 2.64
CA LEU A 113 13.49 6.91 1.78
C LEU A 113 13.56 8.32 1.16
N ASP A 114 12.43 8.82 0.65
CA ASP A 114 12.34 10.16 0.06
C ASP A 114 12.70 11.25 1.07
N VAL A 115 12.17 11.15 2.29
CA VAL A 115 12.46 12.10 3.38
C VAL A 115 13.93 11.99 3.83
N ALA A 116 14.46 10.78 3.95
CA ALA A 116 15.86 10.57 4.33
C ALA A 116 16.81 11.15 3.28
N ASN A 117 16.55 10.90 2.00
CA ASN A 117 17.32 11.45 0.89
C ASN A 117 17.27 12.99 0.87
N LYS A 118 16.07 13.57 1.06
CA LYS A 118 15.90 15.03 1.14
C LYS A 118 16.69 15.69 2.27
N LEU A 119 16.89 14.97 3.37
CA LEU A 119 17.65 15.44 4.54
C LEU A 119 19.10 14.93 4.55
N GLU A 120 19.57 14.36 3.43
CA GLU A 120 20.93 13.80 3.26
C GLU A 120 21.31 12.77 4.34
N LYS A 121 20.32 12.04 4.86
CA LYS A 121 20.53 10.97 5.84
C LYS A 121 20.74 9.64 5.10
N LYS A 122 21.66 8.81 5.61
CA LYS A 122 21.84 7.44 5.15
C LYS A 122 20.79 6.52 5.78
N VAL A 123 20.36 5.50 5.02
CA VAL A 123 19.34 4.53 5.45
C VAL A 123 19.92 3.12 5.45
N ALA A 124 19.67 2.39 6.52
CA ALA A 124 19.88 0.94 6.59
C ALA A 124 18.52 0.27 6.81
N ILE A 125 18.24 -0.79 6.05
CA ILE A 125 16.99 -1.54 6.15
C ILE A 125 17.30 -2.88 6.78
N SER A 126 16.60 -3.19 7.88
CA SER A 126 16.68 -4.48 8.56
C SER A 126 15.35 -5.20 8.42
N PHE A 127 15.39 -6.42 7.90
CA PHE A 127 14.23 -7.30 7.82
C PHE A 127 14.33 -8.38 8.89
N ILE A 128 13.18 -8.72 9.49
CA ILE A 128 13.06 -9.91 10.34
C ILE A 128 12.80 -11.14 9.46
N ASP A 129 12.10 -10.97 8.34
CA ASP A 129 11.77 -12.04 7.40
C ASP A 129 12.53 -11.89 6.07
N SER A 130 13.27 -12.93 5.72
CA SER A 130 14.02 -13.06 4.45
C SER A 130 13.14 -12.99 3.19
N SER A 131 11.87 -13.38 3.27
CA SER A 131 10.93 -13.30 2.13
C SER A 131 10.66 -11.85 1.68
N CYS A 132 10.82 -10.90 2.60
CA CYS A 132 10.58 -9.48 2.35
C CYS A 132 11.66 -8.82 1.48
N VAL A 133 12.85 -9.43 1.42
CA VAL A 133 13.99 -8.90 0.65
C VAL A 133 13.71 -8.95 -0.87
N SER A 134 13.09 -10.03 -1.34
CA SER A 134 12.78 -10.22 -2.78
C SER A 134 11.64 -9.32 -3.24
N ALA A 135 10.58 -9.18 -2.43
CA ALA A 135 9.45 -8.29 -2.69
C ALA A 135 9.88 -6.81 -2.71
N PHE A 136 10.83 -6.43 -1.85
CA PHE A 136 11.40 -5.10 -1.85
C PHE A 136 12.31 -4.85 -3.06
N SER A 137 13.16 -5.84 -3.42
CA SER A 137 14.08 -5.75 -4.57
C SER A 137 13.35 -5.62 -5.92
N LEU A 138 12.17 -6.20 -6.08
CA LEU A 138 11.37 -6.11 -7.31
C LEU A 138 10.68 -4.75 -7.47
N ASN A 139 10.26 -4.10 -6.37
CA ASN A 139 9.59 -2.80 -6.40
C ASN A 139 10.57 -1.60 -6.36
N ALA A 140 11.75 -1.77 -5.77
CA ALA A 140 12.81 -0.75 -5.75
C ALA A 140 13.36 -0.41 -7.15
N LEU A 141 13.07 -1.22 -8.17
CA LEU A 141 13.38 -0.91 -9.57
C LEU A 141 12.56 0.25 -10.17
N TYR A 142 11.48 0.69 -9.52
CA TYR A 142 10.58 1.70 -10.07
C TYR A 142 10.98 3.17 -9.77
N SER A 143 11.87 3.46 -8.80
CA SER A 143 12.28 4.86 -8.53
C SER A 143 13.58 4.98 -7.72
N LEU A 144 14.70 5.14 -8.44
CA LEU A 144 16.00 5.76 -8.12
C LEU A 144 16.69 5.66 -6.72
N LEU A 145 18.03 5.58 -6.83
CA LEU A 145 19.13 5.80 -5.86
C LEU A 145 19.50 4.64 -4.92
N ILE A 146 20.27 3.71 -5.49
CA ILE A 146 20.84 2.51 -4.85
C ILE A 146 22.22 2.78 -4.18
N ASP A 147 22.77 3.99 -4.23
CA ASP A 147 24.16 4.20 -3.78
C ASP A 147 24.33 4.33 -2.24
N SER A 148 23.24 4.50 -1.48
CA SER A 148 23.30 4.77 -0.03
C SER A 148 22.52 3.79 0.85
N ILE A 149 21.90 2.77 0.26
CA ILE A 149 21.11 1.76 0.98
C ILE A 149 21.99 0.56 1.27
N LEU A 150 22.35 0.38 2.55
CA LEU A 150 22.96 -0.85 3.05
C LEU A 150 21.84 -1.84 3.36
N PHE A 151 21.83 -2.95 2.63
CA PHE A 151 21.00 -4.12 2.95
C PHE A 151 21.80 -5.07 3.84
N GLU A 152 21.37 -5.24 5.08
CA GLU A 152 21.91 -6.27 5.97
C GLU A 152 20.78 -7.19 6.44
N SER A 153 20.92 -8.49 6.15
CA SER A 153 20.10 -9.53 6.78
C SER A 153 20.74 -9.89 8.12
N ILE A 154 20.14 -9.41 9.21
CA ILE A 154 20.67 -9.60 10.57
C ILE A 154 20.60 -11.08 11.01
N PHE A 155 19.84 -11.95 10.32
CA PHE A 155 19.60 -13.32 10.75
C PHE A 155 20.47 -14.41 10.09
N SER A 156 21.44 -14.06 9.24
CA SER A 156 22.39 -15.07 8.72
C SER A 156 23.55 -15.41 9.69
N SER A 157 23.59 -14.77 10.87
CA SER A 157 24.71 -14.89 11.81
C SER A 157 24.31 -14.98 13.29
N LEU A 158 23.09 -15.45 13.61
CA LEU A 158 22.76 -15.89 14.96
C LEU A 158 22.95 -17.42 15.03
N PRO A 159 23.75 -17.94 15.99
CA PRO A 159 24.00 -19.38 16.14
C PRO A 159 22.75 -20.16 16.54
#